data_AF-A0A3B8XMD8-F1
#
_entry.id   AF-A0A3B8XMD8-F1
#
_cell.length_a   1.000
_cell.length_b   1.000
_cell.length_c   1.000
_cell.angle_alpha   90.00
_cell.angle_beta   90.00
_cell.angle_gamma   90.00
#
_symmetry.space_group_name_H-M   'P 1'
#
loop_
_entity.id
_entity.type
_entity.pdbx_description
1 polymer ?
#
loop_
_entity_poly.entity_id
_entity_poly.type
_entity_poly.pdbx_seq_one_letter_code
_entity_poly.pdbx_strand_id
1 'polypeptide(L)'
;CVLDMARAGAPGLKGVASFHGIFTPPALGPQGKIGAKVLILHGWEDPMAPPDSVAGVAKELTDAGADWQLHAYGHAMHAFTAEGAHAPERGIKYDVNADHRSWQAMENFFKEVLC
;
A
#
# COMPACT_ATOMS: atom_id res chain seq x y z
N CYS A 1 8.63 5.38 -1.39
CA CYS A 1 7.23 4.93 -1.33
C CYS A 1 6.41 5.96 -0.55
N VAL A 2 5.10 6.12 -0.79
CA VAL A 2 4.27 7.06 0.01
C VAL A 2 4.22 6.68 1.49
N LEU A 3 4.43 5.40 1.80
CA LEU A 3 4.57 4.90 3.18
C LEU A 3 5.73 5.57 3.92
N ASP A 4 6.77 6.01 3.21
CA ASP A 4 7.93 6.64 3.85
C ASP A 4 7.59 8.02 4.41
N MET A 5 6.63 8.73 3.81
CA MET A 5 6.09 9.98 4.36
C MET A 5 5.32 9.74 5.66
N ALA A 6 4.57 8.64 5.73
CA ALA A 6 3.87 8.23 6.95
C ALA A 6 4.87 7.80 8.04
N ARG A 7 5.87 6.98 7.67
CA ARG A 7 6.95 6.53 8.56
C ARG A 7 7.76 7.69 9.14
N ALA A 8 8.05 8.70 8.32
CA ALA A 8 8.76 9.91 8.73
C ALA A 8 7.91 10.86 9.59
N GLY A 9 6.62 10.58 9.79
CA GLY A 9 5.72 11.43 10.57
C GLY A 9 5.58 12.84 10.00
N ALA A 10 5.52 12.96 8.67
CA ALA A 10 5.51 14.26 8.00
C ALA A 10 4.43 15.21 8.58
N PRO A 11 4.79 16.43 8.99
CA PRO A 11 3.86 17.35 9.64
C PRO A 11 2.61 17.62 8.79
N GLY A 12 1.43 17.51 9.41
CA GLY A 12 0.15 17.77 8.75
C GLY A 12 -0.36 16.65 7.85
N LEU A 13 0.38 15.54 7.68
CA LEU A 13 -0.06 14.40 6.88
C LEU A 13 -1.25 13.69 7.54
N LYS A 14 -2.39 13.68 6.87
CA LYS A 14 -3.65 13.09 7.37
C LYS A 14 -3.81 11.62 7.00
N GLY A 15 -3.43 11.25 5.79
CA GLY A 15 -3.43 9.87 5.35
C GLY A 15 -2.67 9.64 4.05
N VAL A 16 -2.34 8.38 3.78
CA VAL A 16 -1.64 7.94 2.57
C VAL A 16 -2.33 6.71 1.98
N ALA A 17 -2.36 6.62 0.65
CA ALA A 17 -2.84 5.44 -0.08
C ALA A 17 -1.72 4.92 -0.98
N SER A 18 -1.29 3.68 -0.75
CA SER A 18 -0.23 3.00 -1.50
C SER A 18 -0.83 1.97 -2.45
N PHE A 19 -0.43 2.00 -3.72
CA PHE A 19 -0.82 1.02 -4.73
C PHE A 19 0.40 0.19 -5.13
N HIS A 20 0.25 -1.14 -5.19
CA HIS A 20 1.31 -2.10 -5.56
C HIS A 20 2.68 -1.75 -4.94
N GLY A 21 2.66 -1.29 -3.69
CA GLY A 21 3.85 -0.77 -3.02
C GLY A 21 4.83 -1.88 -2.63
N ILE A 22 6.11 -1.52 -2.60
CA ILE A 22 7.18 -2.35 -2.02
C ILE A 22 7.36 -1.91 -0.57
N PHE A 23 7.33 -2.87 0.35
CA PHE A 23 7.14 -2.58 1.78
C PHE A 23 8.42 -2.47 2.59
N THR A 24 9.59 -2.73 1.99
CA THR A 24 10.88 -2.59 2.68
C THR A 24 11.00 -1.19 3.28
N PRO A 25 11.19 -1.07 4.61
CA PRO A 25 11.33 0.24 5.23
C PRO A 25 12.68 0.87 4.86
N PRO A 26 12.73 2.19 4.64
CA PRO A 26 13.98 2.92 4.52
C PRO A 26 14.76 2.88 5.85
N ALA A 27 16.06 3.16 5.79
CA ALA A 27 16.94 3.15 6.95
C ALA A 27 16.73 4.39 7.88
N LEU A 28 15.51 4.54 8.42
CA LEU A 28 15.11 5.66 9.29
C LEU A 28 15.40 5.41 10.78
N GLY A 29 15.95 4.25 11.15
CA GLY A 29 16.10 3.82 12.54
C GLY A 29 14.83 3.15 13.10
N PRO A 30 14.65 3.07 14.43
CA PRO A 30 13.44 2.51 15.02
C PRO A 30 12.18 3.26 14.58
N GLN A 31 11.14 2.54 14.19
CA GLN A 31 9.89 3.14 13.75
C GLN A 31 9.21 3.90 14.91
N GLY A 32 9.01 5.20 14.72
CA GLY A 32 8.22 6.04 15.62
C GLY A 32 6.71 5.85 15.41
N LYS A 33 5.90 6.54 16.22
CA LYS A 33 4.43 6.54 16.05
C LYS A 33 4.04 7.08 14.68
N ILE A 34 3.11 6.40 14.01
CA ILE A 34 2.54 6.87 12.75
C ILE A 34 1.17 7.46 13.04
N GLY A 35 1.03 8.78 12.88
CA GLY A 35 -0.22 9.50 13.12
C GLY A 35 -1.12 9.62 11.89
N ALA A 36 -0.60 9.39 10.69
CA ALA A 36 -1.38 9.40 9.46
C ALA A 36 -2.15 8.09 9.30
N LYS A 37 -3.38 8.15 8.80
CA LYS A 37 -4.11 6.96 8.36
C LYS A 37 -3.42 6.32 7.16
N VAL A 38 -3.44 4.99 7.05
CA VAL A 38 -2.72 4.28 5.98
C VAL A 38 -3.66 3.31 5.25
N LEU A 39 -3.75 3.45 3.93
CA LEU A 39 -4.39 2.46 3.06
C LEU A 39 -3.34 1.80 2.16
N ILE A 40 -3.28 0.47 2.17
CA ILE A 40 -2.45 -0.33 1.27
C ILE A 40 -3.33 -1.13 0.33
N LEU A 41 -3.07 -1.01 -0.97
CA LEU A 41 -3.81 -1.64 -2.07
C LEU A 41 -2.82 -2.49 -2.88
N HIS A 42 -2.87 -3.81 -2.70
CA HIS A 42 -1.77 -4.69 -3.09
C HIS A 42 -2.24 -5.86 -3.96
N GLY A 43 -1.47 -6.21 -4.99
CA GLY A 43 -1.70 -7.41 -5.78
C GLY A 43 -1.06 -8.61 -5.09
N TRP A 44 -1.84 -9.64 -4.75
CA TRP A 44 -1.38 -10.77 -3.95
C TRP A 44 -0.29 -11.61 -4.63
N GLU A 45 -0.24 -11.60 -5.96
CA GLU A 45 0.74 -12.34 -6.77
C GLU A 45 1.92 -11.44 -7.19
N ASP A 46 2.12 -10.28 -6.55
CA ASP A 46 3.26 -9.40 -6.80
C ASP A 46 4.56 -10.02 -6.23
N PRO A 47 5.51 -10.45 -7.08
CA PRO A 47 6.74 -11.07 -6.61
C PRO A 47 7.71 -10.08 -5.96
N MET A 48 7.50 -8.77 -6.13
CA MET A 48 8.34 -7.71 -5.55
C MET A 48 7.99 -7.44 -4.08
N ALA A 49 6.80 -7.87 -3.64
CA ALA A 49 6.34 -7.74 -2.27
C ALA A 49 5.55 -8.99 -1.86
N PRO A 50 6.25 -10.12 -1.58
CA PRO A 50 5.61 -11.40 -1.28
C PRO A 50 4.80 -11.36 0.04
N PRO A 51 3.96 -12.38 0.32
CA PRO A 51 3.11 -12.43 1.51
C PRO A 51 3.81 -12.14 2.84
N ASP A 52 5.06 -12.57 3.02
CA ASP A 52 5.83 -12.27 4.23
C ASP A 52 6.12 -10.77 4.38
N SER A 53 6.32 -10.05 3.27
CA SER A 53 6.48 -8.59 3.28
C SER A 53 5.17 -7.89 3.64
N VAL A 54 4.02 -8.42 3.19
CA VAL A 54 2.69 -7.95 3.55
C VAL A 54 2.45 -8.12 5.06
N ALA A 55 2.79 -9.29 5.60
CA ALA A 55 2.70 -9.54 7.04
C ALA A 55 3.64 -8.62 7.84
N GLY A 56 4.85 -8.38 7.32
CA GLY A 56 5.83 -7.47 7.90
C GLY A 56 5.32 -6.05 8.03
N VAL A 57 4.76 -5.47 6.96
CA VAL A 57 4.23 -4.09 7.01
C VAL A 57 2.98 -3.98 7.88
N ALA A 58 2.11 -4.99 7.88
CA ALA A 58 0.95 -5.02 8.77
C ALA A 58 1.38 -4.98 10.25
N LYS A 59 2.42 -5.76 10.61
CA LYS A 59 3.01 -5.72 11.95
C LYS A 59 3.64 -4.36 12.26
N GLU A 60 4.43 -3.82 11.35
CA GLU A 60 5.07 -2.50 11.51
C GLU A 60 4.04 -1.40 11.81
N LEU A 61 2.98 -1.31 11.00
CA LEU A 61 1.93 -0.31 11.15
C LEU A 61 1.15 -0.48 12.46
N THR A 62 0.88 -1.73 12.85
CA THR A 62 0.22 -2.06 14.12
C THR A 62 1.07 -1.64 15.31
N ASP A 63 2.36 -2.00 15.32
CA ASP A 63 3.28 -1.64 16.40
C ASP A 63 3.49 -0.12 16.49
N ALA A 64 3.47 0.58 15.35
CA ALA A 64 3.56 2.04 15.28
C ALA A 64 2.26 2.76 15.70
N GLY A 65 1.18 2.03 15.98
CA GLY A 65 -0.11 2.57 16.39
C GLY A 65 -0.86 3.31 15.27
N ALA A 66 -0.55 3.01 14.01
CA ALA A 66 -1.26 3.59 12.87
C ALA A 66 -2.70 3.08 12.82
N ASP A 67 -3.61 3.92 12.33
CA ASP A 67 -4.90 3.46 11.83
C ASP A 67 -4.70 3.03 10.36
N TRP A 68 -4.81 1.73 10.09
CA TRP A 68 -4.43 1.17 8.80
C TRP A 68 -5.42 0.14 8.25
N GLN A 69 -5.49 0.10 6.93
CA GLN A 69 -6.23 -0.88 6.14
C GLN A 69 -5.31 -1.47 5.08
N LEU A 70 -5.42 -2.77 4.83
CA LEU A 70 -4.72 -3.44 3.73
C LEU A 70 -5.71 -4.30 2.94
N HIS A 71 -5.82 -4.00 1.65
CA HIS A 71 -6.59 -4.80 0.72
C HIS A 71 -5.63 -5.55 -0.21
N ALA A 72 -5.73 -6.88 -0.19
CA ALA A 72 -5.02 -7.75 -1.11
C ALA A 72 -5.97 -8.23 -2.21
N TYR A 73 -5.57 -8.05 -3.46
CA TYR A 73 -6.32 -8.48 -4.64
C TYR A 73 -5.71 -9.76 -5.20
N GLY A 74 -6.43 -10.87 -5.10
CA GLY A 74 -6.02 -12.15 -5.70
C GLY A 74 -5.87 -12.05 -7.21
N HIS A 75 -4.91 -12.79 -7.77
CA HIS A 75 -4.58 -12.81 -9.22
C HIS A 75 -4.03 -11.51 -9.82
N ALA A 76 -3.93 -10.46 -9.01
CA ALA A 76 -3.26 -9.22 -9.39
C ALA A 76 -1.77 -9.30 -9.05
N MET A 77 -0.94 -8.78 -9.94
CA MET A 77 0.51 -8.68 -9.78
C MET A 77 0.92 -7.22 -9.56
N HIS A 78 2.21 -6.91 -9.70
CA HIS A 78 2.69 -5.54 -9.68
C HIS A 78 2.07 -4.69 -10.80
N ALA A 79 1.93 -3.39 -10.55
CA ALA A 79 1.36 -2.41 -11.49
C ALA A 79 -0.04 -2.79 -12.03
N PHE A 80 -0.88 -3.43 -11.21
CA PHE A 80 -2.23 -3.86 -11.60
C PHE A 80 -3.16 -2.73 -12.06
N THR A 81 -2.84 -1.47 -11.74
CA THR A 81 -3.58 -0.27 -12.18
C THR A 81 -3.06 0.33 -13.49
N ALA A 82 -1.96 -0.20 -14.05
CA ALA A 82 -1.32 0.38 -15.24
C ALA A 82 -1.90 -0.25 -16.51
N GLU A 83 -2.87 0.43 -17.14
CA GLU A 83 -3.44 -0.02 -18.41
C GLU A 83 -2.36 -0.35 -19.46
N GLY A 84 -2.51 -1.49 -20.14
CA GLY A 84 -1.54 -1.98 -21.13
C GLY A 84 -0.30 -2.66 -20.56
N ALA A 85 -0.10 -2.69 -19.24
CA ALA A 85 1.00 -3.43 -18.63
C ALA A 85 0.82 -4.95 -18.83
N HIS A 86 1.76 -5.58 -19.53
CA HIS A 86 1.74 -7.02 -19.78
C HIS A 86 3.16 -7.60 -19.88
N ALA A 87 3.72 -7.93 -18.71
CA ALA A 87 5.01 -8.60 -18.56
C ALA A 87 4.96 -9.56 -17.34
N PRO A 88 4.07 -10.58 -17.37
CA PRO A 88 3.84 -11.47 -16.23
C PRO A 88 5.10 -12.23 -15.79
N GLU A 89 6.04 -12.48 -16.69
CA GLU A 89 7.35 -13.07 -16.38
C GLU A 89 8.21 -12.18 -15.46
N ARG A 90 7.91 -10.88 -15.39
CA ARG A 90 8.50 -9.91 -14.47
C ARG A 90 7.54 -9.53 -13.33
N GLY A 91 6.41 -10.23 -13.20
CA GLY A 91 5.37 -9.95 -12.20
C GLY A 91 4.62 -8.65 -12.44
N ILE A 92 4.52 -8.17 -13.68
CA ILE A 92 3.85 -6.91 -14.02
C ILE A 92 2.65 -7.23 -14.92
N LYS A 93 1.45 -6.87 -14.50
CA LYS A 93 0.25 -7.15 -15.29
C LYS A 93 -0.93 -6.27 -14.87
N TYR A 94 -1.56 -5.62 -15.83
CA TYR A 94 -2.83 -4.93 -15.64
C TYR A 94 -3.94 -5.90 -15.22
N ASP A 95 -4.73 -5.53 -14.21
CA ASP A 95 -5.94 -6.24 -13.80
C ASP A 95 -7.08 -5.24 -13.57
N VAL A 96 -8.04 -5.24 -14.49
CA VAL A 96 -9.19 -4.31 -14.49
C VAL A 96 -10.04 -4.40 -13.21
N ASN A 97 -10.14 -5.59 -12.60
CA ASN A 97 -10.96 -5.75 -11.40
C ASN A 97 -10.22 -5.19 -10.18
N ALA A 98 -8.93 -5.48 -10.04
CA ALA A 98 -8.10 -4.94 -8.96
C ALA A 98 -7.99 -3.42 -9.07
N ASP A 99 -7.81 -2.90 -10.28
CA ASP A 99 -7.80 -1.46 -10.58
C ASP A 99 -9.08 -0.78 -10.07
N HIS A 100 -10.25 -1.17 -10.57
CA HIS A 100 -11.53 -0.58 -10.17
C HIS A 100 -11.81 -0.69 -8.66
N ARG A 101 -11.53 -1.86 -8.05
CA ARG A 101 -11.76 -2.06 -6.62
C ARG A 101 -10.83 -1.21 -5.77
N SER A 102 -9.57 -1.09 -6.17
CA SER A 102 -8.56 -0.30 -5.46
C SER A 102 -8.86 1.19 -5.52
N TRP A 103 -9.31 1.66 -6.68
CA TRP A 103 -9.73 3.04 -6.88
C TRP A 103 -10.91 3.40 -5.98
N GLN A 104 -11.95 2.56 -5.96
CA GLN A 104 -13.12 2.82 -5.11
C GLN A 104 -12.76 2.84 -3.62
N ALA A 105 -11.87 1.94 -3.18
CA ALA A 105 -11.39 1.92 -1.81
C ALA A 105 -10.62 3.20 -1.45
N MET A 106 -9.75 3.68 -2.34
CA MET A 106 -9.02 4.94 -2.16
C MET A 106 -9.97 6.13 -2.05
N GLU A 107 -10.99 6.23 -2.91
CA GLU A 107 -11.97 7.32 -2.85
C GLU A 107 -12.74 7.34 -1.52
N ASN A 108 -13.14 6.17 -1.01
CA ASN A 108 -13.81 6.06 0.28
C ASN A 108 -12.89 6.46 1.43
N PHE A 109 -11.64 6.01 1.39
CA PHE A 109 -10.62 6.37 2.36
C PHE A 109 -10.33 7.88 2.37
N PHE A 110 -10.18 8.51 1.21
CA PHE A 110 -9.95 9.96 1.15
C PHE A 110 -11.16 10.79 1.58
N LYS A 111 -12.39 10.32 1.34
CA LYS A 111 -13.58 10.93 1.94
C LYS A 111 -13.51 10.88 3.47
N GLU A 112 -13.10 9.76 4.06
CA GLU A 112 -12.93 9.66 5.51
C GLU A 112 -11.81 10.58 6.05
N VAL A 113 -10.67 10.63 5.35
CA VAL A 113 -9.46 11.34 5.79
C VAL A 113 -9.56 12.86 5.65
N LEU A 114 -10.27 13.35 4.64
CA LEU A 114 -10.33 14.77 4.28
C LEU A 114 -11.63 15.48 4.73
N CYS A 115 -12.62 14.74 5.21
CA CYS A 115 -13.85 15.31 5.77
C CYS A 115 -13.70 15.78 7.22
#